data_AF-A0A172UPQ2-F1
#
_entry.id   AF-A0A172UPQ2-F1
#
_cell.length_a   1.000
_cell.length_b   1.000
_cell.length_c   1.000
_cell.angle_alpha   90.00
_cell.angle_beta   90.00
_cell.angle_gamma   90.00
#
_symmetry.space_group_name_H-M   'P 1'
#
loop_
_entity.id
_entity.type
_entity.pdbx_description
1 polymer ?
#
loop_
_entity_poly.entity_id
_entity_poly.type
_entity_poly.pdbx_seq_one_letter_code
_entity_poly.pdbx_strand_id
1 'polypeptide(L)'
;MTQVLALLLALLIGVIAGLRAMTAPAVVAWGAMLGWIDVADKWSEWVGHPITVTVLSILLVGELITDQLPKTPSRKVPPQFIARLITGGFAGAVIGSAFFHTFSATGAGIVGAVLGTLAGAELRSRLGAANNGNDRPGAFLEDGIAVGGGFLVAFLVSFI
;
A
#
# COMPACT_ATOMS: atom_id res chain seq x y z
N MET A 1 3.13 -17.72 -16.58
CA MET A 1 4.11 -16.67 -16.21
C MET A 1 3.42 -15.45 -15.61
N THR A 2 2.30 -15.01 -16.19
CA THR A 2 1.44 -13.91 -15.71
C THR A 2 0.99 -14.04 -14.26
N GLN A 3 0.56 -15.24 -13.82
CA GLN A 3 0.10 -15.45 -12.43
C GLN A 3 1.20 -15.16 -11.39
N VAL A 4 2.43 -15.62 -11.61
CA VAL A 4 3.53 -15.42 -10.64
C VAL A 4 3.88 -13.94 -10.52
N LEU A 5 3.90 -13.23 -11.64
CA LEU A 5 4.16 -11.79 -11.66
C LEU A 5 3.02 -11.00 -10.98
N ALA A 6 1.76 -11.36 -11.24
CA ALA A 6 0.61 -10.74 -10.56
C ALA A 6 0.67 -10.94 -9.04
N LEU A 7 1.03 -12.15 -8.58
CA LEU A 7 1.20 -12.42 -7.15
C LEU A 7 2.39 -11.66 -6.55
N LEU A 8 3.49 -11.52 -7.30
CA LEU A 8 4.63 -10.73 -6.86
C LEU A 8 4.25 -9.26 -6.71
N LEU A 9 3.57 -8.66 -7.70
CA LEU A 9 3.12 -7.27 -7.62
C LEU A 9 2.08 -7.08 -6.50
N ALA A 10 1.18 -8.05 -6.30
CA ALA A 10 0.25 -8.05 -5.18
C ALA A 10 0.96 -8.12 -3.82
N LEU A 11 2.03 -8.91 -3.71
CA LEU A 11 2.88 -8.94 -2.52
C LEU A 11 3.59 -7.60 -2.31
N LEU A 12 4.16 -7.01 -3.37
CA LEU A 12 4.87 -5.73 -3.28
C LEU A 12 3.92 -4.59 -2.89
N ILE A 13 2.71 -4.51 -3.45
CA ILE A 13 1.73 -3.50 -3.02
C ILE A 13 1.28 -3.74 -1.57
N GLY A 14 1.23 -5.00 -1.14
CA GLY A 14 1.06 -5.37 0.26
C GLY A 14 2.16 -4.80 1.14
N VAL A 15 3.42 -4.92 0.74
CA VAL A 15 4.56 -4.33 1.48
C VAL A 15 4.39 -2.82 1.63
N ILE A 16 3.96 -2.12 0.57
CA ILE A 16 3.64 -0.69 0.62
C ILE A 16 2.51 -0.41 1.63
N ALA A 17 1.45 -1.21 1.64
CA ALA A 17 0.38 -1.10 2.64
C ALA A 17 0.88 -1.31 4.08
N GLY A 18 1.86 -2.22 4.25
CA GLY A 18 2.52 -2.49 5.53
C GLY A 18 3.33 -1.30 6.05
N LEU A 19 3.97 -0.56 5.16
CA LEU A 19 4.64 0.70 5.50
C LEU A 19 3.60 1.79 5.81
N ARG A 20 2.56 1.91 4.99
CA ARG A 20 1.49 2.91 5.12
C ARG A 20 0.15 2.41 4.58
N ALA A 21 -0.88 2.44 5.42
CA ALA A 21 -2.12 1.71 5.16
C ALA A 21 -2.91 2.26 3.95
N MET A 22 -3.07 3.58 3.85
CA MET A 22 -3.88 4.21 2.80
C MET A 22 -3.13 4.40 1.48
N THR A 23 -1.81 4.18 1.45
CA THR A 23 -1.02 4.34 0.21
C THR A 23 -1.42 3.31 -0.83
N ALA A 24 -1.50 2.04 -0.44
CA ALA A 24 -1.81 0.96 -1.37
C ALA A 24 -3.21 1.11 -2.02
N PRO A 25 -4.32 1.34 -1.27
CA PRO A 25 -5.64 1.60 -1.85
C PRO A 25 -5.68 2.81 -2.79
N ALA A 26 -5.07 3.94 -2.40
CA ALA A 26 -5.04 5.14 -3.22
C ALA A 26 -4.28 4.91 -4.53
N VAL A 27 -3.13 4.24 -4.46
CA VAL A 27 -2.29 3.91 -5.61
C VAL A 27 -3.02 2.98 -6.59
N VAL A 28 -3.68 1.92 -6.12
CA VAL A 28 -4.42 1.02 -7.05
C VAL A 28 -5.65 1.70 -7.64
N ALA A 29 -6.27 2.65 -6.94
CA ALA A 29 -7.35 3.47 -7.49
C ALA A 29 -6.85 4.39 -8.60
N TRP A 30 -5.71 5.05 -8.40
CA TRP A 30 -5.04 5.80 -9.47
C TRP A 30 -4.61 4.91 -10.62
N GLY A 31 -4.04 3.73 -10.34
CA GLY A 31 -3.66 2.75 -11.36
C GLY A 31 -4.85 2.28 -12.20
N ALA A 32 -6.01 2.07 -11.58
CA ALA A 32 -7.26 1.77 -12.27
C ALA A 32 -7.76 2.95 -13.12
N MET A 33 -7.79 4.17 -12.56
CA MET A 33 -8.24 5.38 -13.26
C MET A 33 -7.35 5.76 -14.45
N LEU A 34 -6.04 5.55 -14.34
CA LEU A 34 -5.06 5.80 -15.41
C LEU A 34 -4.97 4.65 -16.43
N GLY A 35 -5.72 3.55 -16.22
CA GLY A 35 -5.73 2.39 -17.11
C GLY A 35 -4.49 1.50 -17.02
N TRP A 36 -3.67 1.64 -15.97
CA TRP A 36 -2.53 0.75 -15.73
C TRP A 36 -2.96 -0.62 -15.19
N ILE A 37 -4.06 -0.64 -14.45
CA ILE A 37 -4.71 -1.85 -13.94
C ILE A 37 -6.03 -1.99 -14.68
N ASP A 38 -6.15 -3.00 -15.53
CA ASP A 38 -7.40 -3.27 -16.25
C ASP A 38 -8.47 -3.81 -15.30
N VAL A 39 -9.30 -2.91 -14.79
CA VAL A 39 -10.44 -3.21 -13.92
C VAL A 39 -11.79 -3.24 -14.67
N ALA A 40 -11.80 -3.05 -15.99
CA ALA A 40 -13.03 -3.01 -16.78
C ALA A 40 -13.73 -4.39 -16.78
N ASP A 41 -15.06 -4.38 -16.66
CA ASP A 41 -15.92 -5.57 -16.58
C ASP A 41 -15.58 -6.52 -15.42
N LYS A 42 -14.90 -6.02 -14.38
CA LYS A 42 -14.51 -6.78 -13.19
C LYS A 42 -15.18 -6.22 -11.96
N TRP A 43 -15.24 -7.02 -10.89
CA TRP A 43 -15.83 -6.58 -9.62
C TRP A 43 -15.16 -5.31 -9.04
N SER A 44 -13.91 -5.03 -9.44
CA SER A 44 -13.07 -3.91 -9.01
C SER A 44 -13.23 -2.65 -9.86
N GLU A 45 -14.13 -2.62 -10.85
CA GLU A 45 -14.30 -1.49 -11.78
C GLU A 45 -14.54 -0.16 -11.06
N TRP A 46 -15.33 -0.18 -9.98
CA TRP A 46 -15.64 1.00 -9.16
C TRP A 46 -14.41 1.63 -8.50
N VAL A 47 -13.28 0.92 -8.42
CA VAL A 47 -12.03 1.40 -7.82
C VAL A 47 -11.40 2.52 -8.68
N GLY A 48 -11.59 2.46 -10.00
CA GLY A 48 -11.15 3.52 -10.93
C GLY A 48 -12.08 4.72 -11.00
N HIS A 49 -13.22 4.71 -10.30
CA HIS A 49 -14.19 5.80 -10.36
C HIS A 49 -13.61 7.10 -9.73
N PRO A 50 -13.78 8.29 -10.34
CA PRO A 50 -13.18 9.53 -9.83
C PRO A 50 -13.51 9.86 -8.38
N ILE A 51 -14.72 9.51 -7.92
CA ILE A 51 -15.13 9.68 -6.52
C ILE A 51 -14.29 8.77 -5.60
N THR A 52 -14.11 7.50 -5.97
CA THR A 52 -13.31 6.53 -5.20
C THR A 52 -11.86 6.99 -5.09
N VAL A 53 -11.27 7.41 -6.22
CA VAL A 53 -9.90 7.94 -6.28
C VAL A 53 -9.75 9.17 -5.39
N THR A 54 -10.73 10.09 -5.44
CA THR A 54 -10.72 11.31 -4.61
C THR A 54 -10.79 10.97 -3.13
N VAL A 55 -11.72 10.11 -2.72
CA VAL A 55 -11.88 9.70 -1.32
C VAL A 55 -10.62 9.02 -0.79
N LEU A 56 -10.06 8.06 -1.53
CA LEU A 56 -8.85 7.35 -1.12
C LEU A 56 -7.62 8.28 -1.09
N SER A 57 -7.54 9.26 -1.99
CA SER A 57 -6.49 10.28 -1.96
C SER A 57 -6.61 11.18 -0.73
N ILE A 58 -7.83 11.60 -0.37
CA ILE A 58 -8.07 12.37 0.86
C ILE A 58 -7.67 11.56 2.10
N LEU A 59 -8.02 10.27 2.15
CA LEU A 59 -7.64 9.38 3.25
C LEU A 59 -6.12 9.21 3.36
N LEU A 60 -5.43 9.05 2.22
CA LEU A 60 -3.96 9.03 2.17
C LEU A 60 -3.36 10.33 2.73
N VAL A 61 -3.83 11.48 2.26
CA VAL A 61 -3.36 12.78 2.77
C VAL A 61 -3.65 12.94 4.27
N GLY A 62 -4.82 12.48 4.73
CA GLY A 62 -5.13 12.44 6.16
C GLY A 62 -4.16 11.59 6.97
N GLU A 63 -3.80 10.40 6.48
CA GLU A 63 -2.80 9.54 7.11
C GLU A 63 -1.42 10.24 7.14
N LEU A 64 -0.99 10.88 6.04
CA LEU A 64 0.27 11.64 5.98
C LEU A 64 0.34 12.76 7.02
N ILE A 65 -0.75 13.51 7.19
CA ILE A 65 -0.81 14.63 8.13
C ILE A 65 -0.81 14.12 9.57
N THR A 66 -1.65 13.12 9.86
CA THR A 66 -1.81 12.58 11.22
C THR A 66 -0.55 11.86 11.70
N ASP A 67 0.22 11.25 10.81
CA ASP A 67 1.51 10.62 11.12
C ASP A 67 2.58 11.61 11.62
N GLN A 68 2.48 12.89 11.25
CA GLN A 68 3.45 13.92 11.65
C GLN A 68 3.12 14.62 12.97
N LEU A 69 1.93 14.37 13.52
CA LEU A 69 1.53 15.00 14.78
C LEU A 69 2.21 14.33 15.98
N PRO A 70 2.73 15.11 16.96
CA PRO A 70 3.47 14.58 18.12
C PRO A 70 2.63 13.74 19.11
N LYS A 71 1.34 13.50 18.83
CA LYS A 71 0.39 12.74 19.66
C LYS A 71 -0.14 11.47 18.97
N THR A 72 0.63 10.84 18.10
CA THR A 72 0.23 9.55 17.51
C THR A 72 0.47 8.40 18.51
N PRO A 73 -0.55 7.58 18.82
CA PRO A 73 -0.36 6.35 19.58
C PRO A 73 0.64 5.41 18.87
N SER A 74 1.45 4.68 19.65
CA SER A 74 2.49 3.75 19.17
C SER A 74 2.00 2.85 18.02
N ARG A 75 2.75 2.77 16.91
CA ARG A 75 2.40 2.02 15.67
C ARG A 75 2.15 0.50 15.82
N LYS A 76 2.29 -0.03 17.03
CA LYS A 76 2.03 -1.44 17.42
C LYS A 76 0.61 -1.67 17.97
N VAL A 77 -0.26 -0.65 18.00
CA VAL A 77 -1.65 -0.88 18.42
C VAL A 77 -2.33 -1.83 17.42
N PRO A 78 -2.98 -2.91 17.89
CA PRO A 78 -3.64 -3.89 17.01
C PRO A 78 -4.55 -3.29 15.92
N PRO A 79 -5.31 -2.19 16.17
CA PRO A 79 -6.14 -1.57 15.13
C PRO A 79 -5.36 -1.12 13.87
N GLN A 80 -4.16 -0.56 14.03
CA GLN A 80 -3.38 -0.06 12.90
C GLN A 80 -2.78 -1.21 12.08
N PHE A 81 -2.41 -2.31 12.73
CA PHE A 81 -1.96 -3.52 12.04
C PHE A 81 -3.10 -4.13 11.22
N ILE A 82 -4.29 -4.26 11.82
CA ILE A 82 -5.48 -4.79 11.11
C ILE A 82 -5.81 -3.93 9.89
N ALA A 83 -5.77 -2.60 10.02
CA ALA A 83 -5.99 -1.70 8.90
C ALA A 83 -5.01 -1.95 7.74
N ARG A 84 -3.72 -2.17 8.02
CA ARG A 84 -2.70 -2.50 7.00
C ARG A 84 -2.98 -3.83 6.31
N LEU A 85 -3.43 -4.84 7.05
CA LEU A 85 -3.77 -6.15 6.48
C LEU A 85 -4.98 -6.05 5.54
N ILE A 86 -6.03 -5.33 5.97
CA ILE A 86 -7.24 -5.14 5.16
C ILE A 86 -6.91 -4.36 3.89
N THR A 87 -6.16 -3.27 4.01
CA THR A 87 -5.82 -2.39 2.88
C THR A 87 -4.83 -3.03 1.91
N GLY A 88 -3.83 -3.77 2.42
CA GLY A 88 -2.91 -4.55 1.60
C GLY A 88 -3.59 -5.72 0.90
N GLY A 89 -4.46 -6.44 1.60
CA GLY A 89 -5.29 -7.49 0.99
C GLY A 89 -6.22 -6.94 -0.09
N PHE A 90 -6.88 -5.80 0.18
CA PHE A 90 -7.73 -5.12 -0.80
C PHE A 90 -6.93 -4.68 -2.05
N ALA A 91 -5.79 -4.02 -1.87
CA ALA A 91 -4.96 -3.59 -3.00
C ALA A 91 -4.42 -4.78 -3.81
N GLY A 92 -4.01 -5.86 -3.13
CA GLY A 92 -3.65 -7.11 -3.79
C GLY A 92 -4.81 -7.73 -4.57
N ALA A 93 -6.02 -7.71 -4.02
CA ALA A 93 -7.24 -8.18 -4.68
C ALA A 93 -7.55 -7.39 -5.96
N VAL A 94 -7.37 -6.06 -5.93
CA VAL A 94 -7.56 -5.19 -7.10
C VAL A 94 -6.55 -5.52 -8.19
N ILE A 95 -5.25 -5.64 -7.87
CA ILE A 95 -4.24 -6.06 -8.86
C ILE A 95 -4.56 -7.46 -9.42
N GLY A 96 -4.90 -8.42 -8.55
CA GLY A 96 -5.21 -9.79 -8.98
C GLY A 96 -6.50 -9.89 -9.80
N SER A 97 -7.45 -8.98 -9.60
CA SER A 97 -8.70 -8.97 -10.36
C SER A 97 -8.47 -8.78 -11.85
N ALA A 98 -7.48 -7.97 -12.25
CA ALA A 98 -7.09 -7.74 -13.64
C ALA A 98 -6.72 -9.04 -14.37
N PHE A 99 -6.28 -10.07 -13.64
CA PHE A 99 -5.82 -11.36 -14.16
C PHE A 99 -6.66 -12.55 -13.67
N PHE A 100 -7.86 -12.33 -13.13
CA PHE A 100 -8.73 -13.38 -12.56
C PHE A 100 -8.11 -14.19 -11.40
N HIS A 101 -7.18 -13.58 -10.66
CA HIS A 101 -6.47 -14.19 -9.53
C HIS A 101 -6.75 -13.47 -8.20
N THR A 102 -7.96 -12.93 -8.03
CA THR A 102 -8.35 -12.11 -6.88
C THR A 102 -7.95 -12.72 -5.54
N PHE A 103 -8.35 -13.97 -5.25
CA PHE A 103 -8.13 -14.57 -3.92
C PHE A 103 -6.66 -14.84 -3.58
N SER A 104 -5.89 -15.36 -4.55
CA SER A 104 -4.47 -15.62 -4.34
C SER A 104 -3.68 -14.31 -4.21
N ALA A 105 -4.06 -13.28 -4.97
CA ALA A 105 -3.48 -11.95 -4.87
C ALA A 105 -3.87 -11.22 -3.57
N THR A 106 -5.09 -11.41 -3.05
CA THR A 106 -5.48 -10.95 -1.71
C THR A 106 -4.55 -11.55 -0.66
N GLY A 107 -4.31 -12.87 -0.72
CA GLY A 107 -3.39 -13.55 0.18
C GLY A 107 -1.96 -13.00 0.08
N ALA A 108 -1.47 -12.80 -1.14
CA ALA A 108 -0.16 -12.19 -1.38
C ALA A 108 -0.07 -10.77 -0.81
N GLY A 109 -1.11 -9.94 -0.98
CA GLY A 109 -1.19 -8.60 -0.42
C GLY A 109 -1.21 -8.57 1.11
N ILE A 110 -1.91 -9.51 1.76
CA ILE A 110 -1.89 -9.67 3.21
C ILE A 110 -0.48 -10.05 3.69
N VAL A 111 0.16 -11.04 3.04
CA VAL A 111 1.52 -11.46 3.38
C VAL A 111 2.50 -10.28 3.21
N GLY A 112 2.39 -9.54 2.11
CA GLY A 112 3.15 -8.32 1.88
C GLY A 112 2.97 -7.30 3.01
N ALA A 113 1.74 -7.05 3.46
CA ALA A 113 1.45 -6.10 4.53
C ALA A 113 2.09 -6.50 5.87
N VAL A 114 2.11 -7.80 6.18
CA VAL A 114 2.82 -8.31 7.36
C VAL A 114 4.32 -8.03 7.22
N LEU A 115 4.93 -8.40 6.08
CA LEU A 115 6.36 -8.18 5.83
C LEU A 115 6.74 -6.70 5.90
N GLY A 116 5.97 -5.83 5.24
CA GLY A 116 6.20 -4.38 5.25
C GLY A 116 6.08 -3.77 6.63
N THR A 117 5.11 -4.21 7.44
CA THR A 117 4.95 -3.70 8.81
C THR A 117 6.13 -4.09 9.71
N LEU A 118 6.56 -5.36 9.65
CA LEU A 118 7.67 -5.85 10.46
C LEU A 118 9.01 -5.21 10.03
N ALA A 119 9.25 -5.13 8.73
CA ALA A 119 10.47 -4.52 8.17
C ALA A 119 10.54 -3.02 8.46
N GLY A 120 9.44 -2.29 8.29
CA GLY A 120 9.37 -0.85 8.61
C GLY A 120 9.60 -0.57 10.10
N ALA A 121 9.01 -1.38 10.99
CA ALA A 121 9.21 -1.24 12.42
C ALA A 121 10.68 -1.47 12.85
N GLU A 122 11.34 -2.47 12.26
CA GLU A 122 12.75 -2.77 12.53
C GLU A 122 13.70 -1.73 11.93
N LEU A 123 13.42 -1.22 10.73
CA LEU A 123 14.22 -0.16 10.13
C LEU A 123 14.17 1.12 10.99
N ARG A 124 12.98 1.47 11.49
CA ARG A 124 12.78 2.64 12.34
C ARG A 124 13.46 2.51 13.71
N SER A 125 13.43 1.32 14.31
CA SER A 125 14.13 1.08 15.58
C SER A 125 15.65 1.26 15.44
N ARG A 126 16.23 0.78 14.33
CA ARG A 126 17.66 0.93 14.02
C ARG A 126 18.04 2.37 13.70
N LEU A 127 17.23 3.07 12.91
CA LEU A 127 17.47 4.47 12.57
C LEU A 127 17.37 5.37 13.81
N GLY A 128 16.37 5.17 14.68
CA GLY A 128 16.25 5.92 15.93
C GLY A 128 17.43 5.70 16.89
N ALA A 129 17.98 4.48 16.92
CA ALA A 129 19.19 4.17 17.68
C ALA A 129 20.45 4.82 17.09
N ALA A 130 20.53 4.95 15.76
CA ALA A 130 21.67 5.58 15.08
C ALA A 130 21.64 7.12 15.11
N ASN A 131 20.46 7.73 15.15
CA ASN A 131 20.28 9.18 14.99
C ASN A 131 20.04 9.96 16.29
N ASN A 132 20.47 9.43 17.44
CA ASN A 132 20.35 10.10 18.76
C ASN A 132 18.92 10.58 19.08
N GLY A 133 17.90 9.87 18.57
CA GLY A 133 16.47 10.20 18.79
C GLY A 133 15.85 11.24 17.85
N ASN A 134 16.54 11.72 16.79
CA ASN A 134 15.95 12.63 15.80
C ASN A 134 15.50 11.92 14.51
N ASP A 135 14.31 11.32 14.56
CA ASP A 135 13.72 10.50 13.46
C ASP A 135 12.99 11.29 12.37
N ARG A 136 12.91 12.62 12.46
CA ARG A 136 12.10 13.44 11.54
C ARG A 136 12.53 13.34 10.06
N PRO A 137 13.83 13.34 9.69
CA PRO A 137 14.24 13.25 8.28
C PRO A 137 13.98 11.86 7.67
N GLY A 138 14.14 10.79 8.46
CA GLY A 138 13.84 9.42 8.02
C GLY A 138 12.35 9.21 7.76
N ALA A 139 11.51 9.90 8.55
CA ALA A 139 10.08 10.17 8.36
C ALA A 139 9.68 10.34 6.88
N PHE A 140 10.14 11.45 6.31
CA PHE A 140 9.77 11.88 4.97
C PHE A 140 10.33 11.01 3.85
N LEU A 141 11.49 10.38 4.07
CA LEU A 141 12.09 9.50 3.08
C LEU A 141 11.30 8.20 2.94
N GLU A 142 10.89 7.60 4.06
CA GLU A 142 10.02 6.42 4.10
C GLU A 142 8.70 6.69 3.36
N ASP A 143 8.14 7.88 3.56
CA ASP A 143 6.91 8.34 2.93
C ASP A 143 7.02 8.44 1.41
N GLY A 144 8.10 9.07 0.94
CA GLY A 144 8.38 9.19 -0.49
C GLY A 144 8.61 7.83 -1.15
N ILE A 145 9.32 6.92 -0.47
CA ILE A 145 9.55 5.55 -0.95
C ILE A 145 8.23 4.77 -1.01
N ALA A 146 7.36 4.88 -0.01
CA ALA A 146 6.08 4.19 0.01
C ALA A 146 5.18 4.66 -1.14
N VAL A 147 5.04 5.98 -1.32
CA VAL A 147 4.20 6.53 -2.40
C VAL A 147 4.81 6.22 -3.77
N GLY A 148 6.08 6.55 -3.99
CA GLY A 148 6.76 6.33 -5.27
C GLY A 148 6.84 4.84 -5.64
N GLY A 149 7.18 3.99 -4.67
CA GLY A 149 7.21 2.54 -4.82
C GLY A 149 5.82 1.96 -5.12
N GLY A 150 4.78 2.47 -4.46
CA GLY A 150 3.40 2.11 -4.78
C GLY A 150 3.03 2.43 -6.23
N PHE A 151 3.22 3.67 -6.68
CA PHE A 151 2.94 4.06 -8.06
C PHE A 151 3.75 3.26 -9.07
N LEU A 152 5.02 2.96 -8.78
CA LEU A 152 5.84 2.08 -9.62
C LEU A 152 5.23 0.68 -9.73
N VAL A 153 4.81 0.08 -8.61
CA VAL A 153 4.15 -1.24 -8.62
C VAL A 153 2.89 -1.21 -9.48
N ALA A 154 2.01 -0.21 -9.30
CA ALA A 154 0.79 -0.07 -10.09
C ALA A 154 1.09 0.13 -11.59
N PHE A 155 2.12 0.91 -11.93
CA PHE A 155 2.55 1.09 -13.31
C PHE A 155 3.08 -0.21 -13.92
N LEU A 156 3.85 -1.00 -13.16
CA LEU A 156 4.38 -2.29 -13.60
C LEU A 156 3.28 -3.33 -13.89
N VAL A 157 2.08 -3.18 -13.32
CA VAL A 157 0.93 -4.03 -13.66
C VAL A 157 0.58 -3.96 -15.14
N SER A 158 0.75 -2.79 -15.78
CA SER A 158 0.41 -2.58 -17.19
C SER A 158 1.29 -3.33 -18.19
N PHE A 159 2.39 -3.94 -17.74
CA PHE A 159 3.35 -4.67 -18.58
C PHE A 159 3.18 -6.20 -18.54
N ILE A 160 2.18 -6.70 -17.80
CA ILE A 160 1.91 -8.14 -17.64
C ILE A 160 0.67 -8.50 -18.45
#